data_AF-E3BET2-F1
#
_entry.id   AF-E3BET2-F1
#
_cell.length_a   1.000
_cell.length_b   1.000
_cell.length_c   1.000
_cell.angle_alpha   90.00
_cell.angle_beta   90.00
_cell.angle_gamma   90.00
#
_symmetry.space_group_name_H-M   'P 1'
#
loop_
_entity.id
_entity.type
_entity.pdbx_description
1 polymer ?
#
loop_
_entity_poly.entity_id
_entity_poly.type
_entity_poly.pdbx_seq_one_letter_code
_entity_poly.pdbx_strand_id
1 'polypeptide(L)'
;MLSASILILTLLNIFLLFMYTTIEKPASALGTVYEVENLSHTYQGRSTIQVYLKGNEFEFTSVAEEAQKGEKKLYYEMSGKGKVESGEDNVYYINFSEQNSNFIQNGGLPTLPIVKNIYNAERKIPSKNMVELKSKSKDYVVLVTYMNGGHIIAMKRY
;
A
#
# COMPACT_ATOMS: atom_id res chain seq x y z
N MET A 1 -4.25 26.12 47.72
CA MET A 1 -3.90 26.30 46.30
C MET A 1 -2.91 25.26 45.82
N LEU A 2 -1.79 25.02 46.52
CA LEU A 2 -0.79 23.99 46.16
C LEU A 2 -1.34 22.56 45.97
N SER A 3 -2.27 22.14 46.84
CA SER A 3 -2.89 20.81 46.82
C SER A 3 -3.79 20.56 45.61
N ALA A 4 -4.52 21.59 45.15
CA ALA A 4 -5.34 21.51 43.95
C ALA A 4 -4.47 21.39 42.68
N SER A 5 -3.33 22.09 42.65
CA SER A 5 -2.37 22.03 41.53
C SER A 5 -1.73 20.64 41.39
N ILE A 6 -1.38 20.00 42.52
CA ILE A 6 -0.82 18.63 42.52
C ILE A 6 -1.87 17.62 42.05
N LEU A 7 -3.12 17.75 42.51
CA LEU A 7 -4.21 16.88 42.08
C LEU A 7 -4.46 16.98 40.56
N ILE A 8 -4.51 18.20 40.02
CA ILE A 8 -4.70 18.45 38.58
C ILE A 8 -3.55 17.85 37.76
N LEU A 9 -2.30 18.04 38.20
CA LEU A 9 -1.13 17.49 37.53
C LEU A 9 -1.15 15.95 37.55
N THR A 10 -1.62 15.35 38.63
CA THR A 10 -1.71 13.90 38.77
C THR A 10 -2.78 13.32 37.84
N LEU A 11 -3.95 13.96 37.77
CA LEU A 11 -5.03 13.58 36.86
C LEU A 11 -4.61 13.72 35.38
N LEU A 12 -3.86 14.76 35.04
CA LEU A 12 -3.30 14.94 33.69
C LEU A 12 -2.33 13.80 33.33
N ASN A 13 -1.44 13.40 34.25
CA ASN A 13 -0.51 12.30 34.00
C ASN A 13 -1.22 10.95 33.84
N ILE A 14 -2.25 10.68 34.64
CA ILE A 14 -3.08 9.47 34.49
C ILE A 14 -3.83 9.48 33.16
N PHE A 15 -4.37 10.63 32.74
CA PHE A 15 -5.03 10.78 31.45
C PHE A 15 -4.07 10.56 30.27
N LEU A 16 -2.84 11.11 30.34
CA LEU A 16 -1.81 10.89 29.33
C LEU A 16 -1.36 9.43 29.26
N LEU A 17 -1.25 8.75 30.41
CA LEU A 17 -0.96 7.32 30.48
C LEU A 17 -2.10 6.49 29.85
N PHE A 18 -3.35 6.83 30.16
CA PHE A 18 -4.52 6.20 29.56
C PHE A 18 -4.55 6.38 28.04
N MET A 19 -4.33 7.60 27.55
CA MET A 19 -4.20 7.89 26.12
C MET A 19 -3.05 7.09 25.50
N TYR A 20 -1.87 7.03 26.13
CA TYR A 20 -0.74 6.24 25.64
C TYR A 20 -1.07 4.74 25.53
N THR A 21 -1.84 4.19 26.47
CA THR A 21 -2.26 2.78 26.46
C THR A 21 -3.45 2.47 25.54
N THR A 22 -4.25 3.48 25.18
CA THR A 22 -5.47 3.32 24.35
C THR A 22 -5.30 3.81 22.92
N ILE A 23 -4.23 4.55 22.61
CA ILE A 23 -3.86 4.85 21.23
C ILE A 23 -3.53 3.53 20.54
N GLU A 24 -4.49 3.07 19.74
CA GLU A 24 -4.35 1.97 18.78
C GLU A 24 -3.02 2.09 18.02
N LYS A 25 -2.44 0.94 17.63
CA LYS A 25 -1.16 0.87 16.89
C LYS A 25 -1.08 2.03 15.88
N PRO A 26 -0.02 2.85 15.93
CA PRO A 26 0.04 4.10 15.19
C PRO A 26 -0.18 3.80 13.71
N ALA A 27 -1.13 4.51 13.12
CA ALA A 27 -1.36 4.40 11.70
C ALA A 27 -0.08 4.78 10.94
N SER A 28 0.23 4.05 9.89
CA SER A 28 1.44 4.27 9.09
C SER A 28 1.05 4.53 7.65
N ALA A 29 1.54 5.63 7.08
CA ALA A 29 1.47 5.86 5.65
C ALA A 29 2.77 5.36 4.98
N LEU A 30 2.62 4.68 3.85
CA LEU A 30 3.70 4.14 3.03
C LEU A 30 3.55 4.63 1.60
N GLY A 31 4.63 5.07 0.97
CA GLY A 31 4.60 5.55 -0.41
C GLY A 31 5.78 5.06 -1.23
N THR A 32 5.54 4.79 -2.51
CA THR A 32 6.61 4.47 -3.47
C THR A 32 6.24 4.91 -4.88
N VAL A 33 7.26 5.09 -5.71
CA VAL A 33 7.15 5.30 -7.15
C VAL A 33 8.10 4.31 -7.80
N TYR A 34 7.60 3.56 -8.77
CA TYR A 34 8.43 2.65 -9.55
C TYR A 34 8.14 2.79 -11.04
N GLU A 35 9.13 2.40 -11.84
CA GLU A 35 9.07 2.35 -13.29
C GLU A 35 9.29 0.91 -13.75
N VAL A 36 8.62 0.52 -14.83
CA VAL A 36 8.72 -0.79 -15.46
C VAL A 36 9.02 -0.57 -16.93
N GLU A 37 10.12 -1.14 -17.40
CA GLU A 37 10.48 -1.13 -18.81
C GLU A 37 10.56 -2.57 -19.31
N ASN A 38 10.15 -2.80 -20.56
CA ASN A 38 10.38 -4.08 -21.21
C ASN A 38 11.61 -3.94 -22.10
N LEU A 39 12.71 -4.65 -21.78
CA LEU A 39 13.96 -4.51 -22.54
C LEU A 39 13.84 -4.94 -24.02
N SER A 40 12.82 -5.74 -24.36
CA SER A 40 12.58 -6.25 -25.72
C SER A 40 11.46 -5.51 -26.46
N HIS A 41 10.75 -4.59 -25.80
CA HIS A 41 9.62 -3.85 -26.38
C HIS A 41 9.70 -2.37 -26.04
N THR A 42 9.05 -1.50 -26.80
CA THR A 42 9.02 -0.07 -26.50
C THR A 42 8.04 0.30 -25.39
N TYR A 43 7.79 -0.62 -24.45
CA TYR A 43 6.85 -0.42 -23.35
C TYR A 43 7.54 0.23 -22.16
N GLN A 44 6.89 1.26 -21.63
CA GLN A 44 7.27 1.94 -20.39
C GLN A 44 6.04 2.14 -19.52
N GLY A 45 6.16 1.83 -18.24
CA GLY A 45 5.14 2.05 -17.23
C GLY A 45 5.72 2.78 -16.04
N ARG A 46 4.97 3.70 -15.46
CA ARG A 46 5.31 4.36 -14.19
C ARG A 46 4.11 4.27 -13.27
N SER A 47 4.33 3.90 -12.01
CA SER A 47 3.27 3.79 -11.03
C SER A 47 3.68 4.42 -9.70
N THR A 48 2.75 5.20 -9.13
CA THR A 48 2.84 5.72 -7.78
C THR A 48 1.86 4.97 -6.91
N ILE A 49 2.32 4.42 -5.80
CA ILE A 49 1.50 3.70 -4.82
C ILE A 49 1.58 4.43 -3.49
N GLN A 50 0.42 4.64 -2.87
CA GLN A 50 0.26 5.11 -1.50
C GLN A 50 -0.58 4.10 -0.73
N VAL A 51 -0.15 3.73 0.47
CA VAL A 51 -0.83 2.79 1.35
C VAL A 51 -0.95 3.41 2.73
N TYR A 52 -2.14 3.36 3.31
CA TYR A 52 -2.40 3.69 4.69
C TYR A 52 -2.71 2.42 5.46
N LEU A 53 -2.02 2.22 6.59
CA LEU A 53 -2.16 1.05 7.45
C LEU A 53 -2.63 1.47 8.82
N LYS A 54 -3.70 0.86 9.33
CA LYS A 54 -4.18 1.04 10.70
C LYS A 54 -4.50 -0.31 11.32
N GLY A 55 -3.71 -0.75 12.29
CA GLY A 55 -3.84 -2.10 12.84
C GLY A 55 -3.54 -3.17 11.78
N ASN A 56 -4.53 -3.99 11.43
CA ASN A 56 -4.46 -4.96 10.33
C ASN A 56 -5.27 -4.50 9.10
N GLU A 57 -5.88 -3.32 9.13
CA GLU A 57 -6.62 -2.78 8.00
C GLU A 57 -5.70 -1.94 7.13
N PHE A 58 -5.95 -1.97 5.83
CA PHE A 58 -5.25 -1.14 4.86
C PHE A 58 -6.21 -0.46 3.91
N GLU A 59 -5.79 0.71 3.45
CA GLU A 59 -6.34 1.40 2.29
C GLU A 59 -5.17 1.72 1.36
N PHE A 60 -5.39 1.66 0.05
CA PHE A 60 -4.37 2.06 -0.90
C PHE A 60 -4.96 2.82 -2.07
N THR A 61 -4.13 3.67 -2.65
CA THR A 61 -4.36 4.31 -3.93
C THR A 61 -3.13 4.11 -4.80
N SER A 62 -3.35 3.82 -6.07
CA SER A 62 -2.28 3.71 -7.06
C SER A 62 -2.67 4.46 -8.32
N VAL A 63 -1.75 5.25 -8.86
CA VAL A 63 -1.90 5.86 -10.19
C VAL A 63 -0.82 5.30 -11.08
N ALA A 64 -1.19 4.82 -12.26
CA ALA A 64 -0.26 4.33 -13.26
C ALA A 64 -0.41 5.10 -14.58
N GLU A 65 0.73 5.31 -15.22
CA GLU A 65 0.89 5.78 -16.58
C GLU A 65 1.58 4.66 -17.37
N GLU A 66 1.00 4.25 -18.49
CA GLU A 66 1.60 3.26 -19.40
C GLU A 66 1.70 3.84 -20.81
N ALA A 67 2.82 3.59 -21.48
CA ALA A 67 3.10 4.05 -22.83
C ALA A 67 3.75 2.96 -23.67
N GLN A 68 3.39 2.92 -24.94
CA GLN A 68 4.01 2.08 -25.96
C GLN A 68 4.23 2.92 -27.23
N LYS A 69 5.37 2.76 -27.91
CA LYS A 69 5.68 3.54 -29.12
C LYS A 69 4.58 3.35 -30.18
N GLY A 70 4.06 4.47 -30.67
CA GLY A 70 2.98 4.48 -31.67
C GLY A 70 1.57 4.40 -31.08
N GLU A 71 1.44 4.27 -29.76
CA GLU A 71 0.15 4.25 -29.06
C GLU A 71 -0.01 5.47 -28.16
N LYS A 72 -1.27 5.81 -27.86
CA LYS A 72 -1.59 6.87 -26.90
C LYS A 72 -1.24 6.39 -25.50
N LYS A 73 -0.66 7.28 -24.68
CA LYS A 73 -0.47 7.03 -23.25
C LYS A 73 -1.79 6.70 -22.57
N LEU A 74 -1.77 5.69 -21.70
CA LEU A 74 -2.91 5.25 -20.92
C LEU A 74 -2.70 5.65 -19.46
N TYR A 75 -3.76 6.19 -18.85
CA TYR A 75 -3.77 6.55 -17.44
C TYR A 75 -4.80 5.72 -16.70
N TYR A 76 -4.45 5.35 -15.48
CA TYR A 76 -5.24 4.45 -14.68
C TYR A 76 -5.09 4.79 -13.19
N GLU A 77 -6.22 4.74 -12.48
CA GLU A 77 -6.27 4.87 -11.03
C GLU A 77 -6.87 3.62 -10.41
N MET A 78 -6.21 3.11 -9.37
CA MET A 78 -6.69 2.06 -8.49
C MET A 78 -6.92 2.63 -7.12
N SER A 79 -7.98 2.17 -6.48
CA SER A 79 -8.10 2.26 -5.03
C SER A 79 -8.64 0.96 -4.48
N GLY A 80 -8.38 0.70 -3.21
CA GLY A 80 -8.99 -0.42 -2.54
C GLY A 80 -8.65 -0.45 -1.07
N LYS A 81 -9.33 -1.35 -0.37
CA LYS A 81 -9.16 -1.54 1.06
C LYS A 81 -9.33 -3.00 1.42
N GLY A 82 -8.87 -3.34 2.61
CA GLY A 82 -8.93 -4.71 3.06
C GLY A 82 -8.17 -4.93 4.36
N LYS A 83 -7.74 -6.18 4.54
CA LYS A 83 -6.99 -6.61 5.71
C LYS A 83 -5.68 -7.28 5.32
N VAL A 84 -4.68 -7.10 6.17
CA VAL A 84 -3.41 -7.80 6.13
C VAL A 84 -3.47 -8.92 7.15
N GLU A 85 -3.30 -10.15 6.68
CA GLU A 85 -3.23 -11.35 7.52
C GLU A 85 -1.76 -11.74 7.66
N SER A 86 -1.29 -11.92 8.90
CA SER A 86 0.08 -12.36 9.17
C SER A 86 0.22 -13.86 8.90
N GLY A 87 1.24 -14.22 8.12
CA GLY A 87 1.73 -15.58 7.98
C GLY A 87 2.97 -15.85 8.84
N GLU A 88 3.70 -16.91 8.50
CA GLU A 88 4.99 -17.25 9.09
C GLU A 88 6.14 -16.43 8.48
N ASP A 89 7.27 -16.32 9.17
CA ASP A 89 8.54 -15.77 8.63
C ASP A 89 8.46 -14.42 7.92
N ASN A 90 7.78 -13.43 8.51
CA ASN A 90 7.60 -12.08 7.94
C ASN A 90 6.83 -12.04 6.61
N VAL A 91 6.07 -13.11 6.33
CA VAL A 91 5.13 -13.17 5.22
C VAL A 91 3.78 -12.63 5.67
N TYR A 92 3.14 -11.88 4.79
CA TYR A 92 1.83 -11.29 4.96
C TYR A 92 0.97 -11.57 3.74
N TYR A 93 -0.34 -11.71 3.94
CA TYR A 93 -1.32 -11.92 2.89
C TYR A 93 -2.28 -10.75 2.81
N ILE A 94 -2.47 -10.21 1.61
CA ILE A 94 -3.37 -9.08 1.37
C ILE A 94 -4.74 -9.60 0.96
N ASN A 95 -5.73 -9.34 1.80
CA ASN A 95 -7.12 -9.73 1.57
C ASN A 95 -7.97 -8.49 1.25
N PHE A 96 -8.33 -8.29 -0.02
CA PHE A 96 -9.13 -7.15 -0.46
C PHE A 96 -10.60 -7.36 -0.15
N SER A 97 -11.21 -6.41 0.57
CA SER A 97 -12.66 -6.35 0.74
C SER A 97 -13.33 -5.53 -0.36
N GLU A 98 -12.62 -4.53 -0.88
CA GLU A 98 -13.08 -3.68 -1.98
C GLU A 98 -11.88 -3.28 -2.85
N GLN A 99 -12.09 -3.28 -4.16
CA GLN A 99 -11.11 -2.80 -5.14
C GLN A 99 -11.85 -2.13 -6.29
N ASN A 100 -11.50 -0.87 -6.53
CA ASN A 100 -12.03 -0.06 -7.62
C ASN A 100 -10.91 0.26 -8.61
N SER A 101 -11.29 0.40 -9.87
CA SER A 101 -10.37 0.66 -10.96
C SER A 101 -11.04 1.59 -11.94
N ASN A 102 -10.40 2.73 -12.19
CA ASN A 102 -10.89 3.74 -13.12
C ASN A 102 -9.89 3.96 -14.25
N PHE A 103 -10.40 3.98 -15.48
CA PHE A 103 -9.61 4.26 -16.66
C PHE A 103 -9.80 5.70 -17.07
N ILE A 104 -8.76 6.48 -16.85
CA ILE A 104 -8.79 7.89 -17.14
C ILE A 104 -8.48 8.04 -18.62
N GLN A 105 -9.49 8.41 -19.41
CA GLN A 105 -9.37 8.73 -20.83
C GLN A 105 -9.02 7.56 -21.78
N ASN A 106 -9.28 6.31 -21.37
CA ASN A 106 -9.08 5.13 -22.22
C ASN A 106 -10.41 4.69 -22.85
N GLY A 107 -10.44 4.49 -24.17
CA GLY A 107 -11.63 4.03 -24.91
C GLY A 107 -11.88 2.51 -24.84
N GLY A 108 -11.16 1.78 -23.98
CA GLY A 108 -11.24 0.32 -23.83
C GLY A 108 -10.31 -0.20 -22.72
N LEU A 109 -10.42 -1.50 -22.40
CA LEU A 109 -9.57 -2.18 -21.42
C LEU A 109 -8.12 -2.26 -21.93
N PRO A 110 -7.13 -1.70 -21.23
CA PRO A 110 -5.72 -1.82 -21.60
C PRO A 110 -5.24 -3.27 -21.54
N THR A 111 -4.43 -3.67 -22.51
CA THR A 111 -3.74 -4.97 -22.54
C THR A 111 -2.32 -4.91 -21.96
N LEU A 112 -1.90 -3.72 -21.51
CA LEU A 112 -0.55 -3.45 -21.04
C LEU A 112 -0.25 -4.12 -19.68
N PRO A 113 1.01 -4.45 -19.38
CA PRO A 113 1.40 -5.32 -18.27
C PRO A 113 0.91 -4.92 -16.88
N ILE A 114 0.97 -3.63 -16.51
CA ILE A 114 0.55 -3.19 -15.17
C ILE A 114 -0.96 -3.40 -15.04
N VAL A 115 -1.73 -2.98 -16.04
CA VAL A 115 -3.19 -3.14 -16.04
C VAL A 115 -3.61 -4.60 -16.14
N LYS A 116 -2.94 -5.43 -16.95
CA LYS A 116 -3.27 -6.86 -17.08
C LYS A 116 -3.16 -7.60 -15.75
N ASN A 117 -2.15 -7.29 -14.94
CA ASN A 117 -2.01 -7.86 -13.59
C ASN A 117 -3.14 -7.44 -12.64
N ILE A 118 -3.85 -6.36 -12.94
CA ILE A 118 -4.94 -5.87 -12.09
C ILE A 118 -6.24 -6.65 -12.30
N TYR A 119 -6.51 -7.09 -13.52
CA TYR A 119 -7.69 -7.89 -13.85
C TYR A 119 -7.52 -9.39 -13.60
N ASN A 120 -6.36 -9.82 -13.09
CA ASN A 120 -6.14 -11.23 -12.80
C ASN A 120 -7.02 -11.69 -11.63
N ALA A 121 -7.98 -12.58 -11.91
CA ALA A 121 -8.89 -13.16 -10.93
C ALA A 121 -8.16 -13.90 -9.80
N GLU A 122 -6.92 -14.37 -10.02
CA GLU A 122 -6.09 -14.97 -8.98
C GLU A 122 -5.86 -14.03 -7.79
N ARG A 123 -5.94 -12.70 -8.00
CA ARG A 123 -5.83 -11.71 -6.92
C ARG A 123 -7.00 -11.72 -5.94
N LYS A 124 -8.12 -12.36 -6.29
CA LYS A 124 -9.23 -12.56 -5.36
C LYS A 124 -8.98 -13.74 -4.40
N ILE A 125 -7.92 -14.51 -4.62
CA ILE A 125 -7.52 -15.61 -3.75
C ILE A 125 -6.55 -15.03 -2.70
N PRO A 126 -6.92 -14.96 -1.40
CA PRO A 126 -6.10 -14.28 -0.39
C PRO A 126 -4.66 -14.82 -0.29
N SER A 127 -4.49 -16.13 -0.48
CA SER A 127 -3.17 -16.80 -0.44
C SER A 127 -2.25 -16.45 -1.62
N LYS A 128 -2.75 -15.80 -2.67
CA LYS A 128 -1.98 -15.41 -3.86
C LYS A 128 -1.41 -13.99 -3.77
N ASN A 129 -1.92 -13.15 -2.87
CA ASN A 129 -1.43 -11.79 -2.68
C ASN A 129 -0.39 -11.72 -1.57
N MET A 130 0.67 -12.52 -1.72
CA MET A 130 1.73 -12.63 -0.74
C MET A 130 2.66 -11.41 -0.80
N VAL A 131 3.01 -10.89 0.38
CA VAL A 131 4.01 -9.86 0.58
C VAL A 131 4.98 -10.32 1.65
N GLU A 132 6.27 -10.31 1.36
CA GLU A 132 7.32 -10.67 2.31
C GLU A 132 8.08 -9.42 2.74
N LEU A 133 8.18 -9.18 4.05
CA LEU A 133 8.96 -8.08 4.59
C LEU A 133 10.43 -8.49 4.70
N LYS A 134 11.29 -7.84 3.90
CA LYS A 134 12.74 -8.09 3.89
C LYS A 134 13.51 -7.16 4.81
N SER A 135 13.06 -5.92 4.95
CA SER A 135 13.72 -4.95 5.82
C SER A 135 12.72 -3.90 6.31
N LYS A 136 12.91 -3.44 7.55
CA LYS A 136 12.10 -2.41 8.19
C LYS A 136 13.00 -1.44 8.94
N SER A 137 12.87 -0.17 8.62
CA SER A 137 13.51 0.94 9.34
C SER A 137 12.47 1.95 9.82
N LYS A 138 12.95 3.06 10.39
CA LYS A 138 12.09 4.21 10.71
C LYS A 138 11.61 4.93 9.45
N ASP A 139 12.41 4.94 8.39
CA ASP A 139 12.17 5.76 7.20
C ASP A 139 11.61 4.98 6.01
N TYR A 140 11.81 3.66 5.97
CA TYR A 140 11.36 2.83 4.86
C TYR A 140 11.07 1.37 5.26
N VAL A 141 10.36 0.67 4.40
CA VAL A 141 10.22 -0.79 4.39
C VAL A 141 10.62 -1.33 3.02
N VAL A 142 11.24 -2.51 2.99
CA VAL A 142 11.55 -3.23 1.75
C VAL A 142 10.71 -4.50 1.73
N LEU A 143 9.96 -4.68 0.64
CA LEU A 143 8.97 -5.72 0.48
C LEU A 143 9.23 -6.50 -0.81
N VAL A 144 9.11 -7.82 -0.77
CA VAL A 144 8.88 -8.63 -1.98
C VAL A 144 7.37 -8.77 -2.14
N THR A 145 6.85 -8.41 -3.30
CA THR A 145 5.41 -8.36 -3.56
C THR A 145 5.03 -9.27 -4.71
N TYR A 146 3.78 -9.72 -4.71
CA TYR A 146 3.17 -10.47 -5.82
C TYR A 146 2.99 -9.66 -7.11
N MET A 147 3.23 -8.34 -7.09
CA MET A 147 3.05 -7.47 -8.26
C MET A 147 4.01 -7.87 -9.39
N ASN A 148 3.55 -7.78 -10.64
CA ASN A 148 4.37 -8.05 -11.83
C ASN A 148 5.04 -9.43 -11.86
N GLY A 149 4.46 -10.43 -11.20
CA GLY A 149 5.03 -11.78 -11.10
C GLY A 149 6.13 -11.94 -10.04
N GLY A 150 6.33 -10.92 -9.19
CA GLY A 150 7.38 -10.88 -8.18
C GLY A 150 8.19 -9.60 -8.30
N HIS A 151 7.98 -8.63 -7.41
CA HIS A 151 8.67 -7.34 -7.46
C HIS A 151 9.16 -6.92 -6.07
N ILE A 152 10.45 -6.57 -5.97
CA ILE A 152 11.05 -6.00 -4.77
C ILE A 152 10.84 -4.48 -4.80
N ILE A 153 10.14 -3.95 -3.82
CA ILE A 153 9.86 -2.51 -3.70
C ILE A 153 10.35 -1.98 -2.36
N ALA A 154 10.88 -0.75 -2.37
CA ALA A 154 11.09 0.03 -1.16
C ALA A 154 9.97 1.07 -1.04
N MET A 155 9.33 1.14 0.13
CA MET A 155 8.31 2.13 0.42
C MET A 155 8.76 3.03 1.56
N LYS A 156 8.72 4.34 1.34
CA LYS A 156 9.00 5.35 2.36
C LYS A 156 7.88 5.36 3.40
N ARG A 157 8.24 5.50 4.68
CA ARG A 157 7.30 5.69 5.80
C ARG A 157 7.09 7.18 6.05
N TYR A 158 5.85 7.56 6.36
CA TYR A 158 5.43 8.91 6.74
C TYR A 158 4.87 8.92 8.16
#